data_AF-A0A9X2FM30-F1
#
_entry.id   AF-A0A9X2FM30-F1
#
_cell.length_a   1.000
_cell.length_b   1.000
_cell.length_c   1.000
_cell.angle_alpha   90.00
_cell.angle_beta   90.00
_cell.angle_gamma   90.00
#
_symmetry.space_group_name_H-M   'P 1'
#
loop_
_entity.id
_entity.type
_entity.pdbx_description
1 polymer ?
#
loop_
_entity_poly.entity_id
_entity_poly.type
_entity_poly.pdbx_seq_one_letter_code
_entity_poly.pdbx_strand_id
1 'polypeptide(L)'
;MSRSKFTALEKLNLLEDYQQSGLPRATYARQHGIGENTFKQWMIRYQRDGIKGLEEAKKNIHYSKELKQAIVFAYLNGEGTFDDLADKYGLRNPTQAKVWVDMYNEDKTLTASPFRKQVPNMRKKTTFEERIEVVEYVTKHKHSYTEAAEHFQISYQQARSWVLKAKDGGYEALVDNRGHHKDESELTELDKANLRIRQLETELKDKELVEQFAKKLLELQRRG
;
A
#
# COMPACT_ATOMS: atom_id res chain seq x y z
N MET A 1 -16.84 -8.00 -2.62
CA MET A 1 -17.85 -8.66 -3.48
C MET A 1 -19.07 -8.92 -2.62
N SER A 2 -20.26 -8.48 -3.04
CA SER A 2 -21.51 -8.83 -2.34
C SER A 2 -21.69 -10.34 -2.39
N ARG A 3 -22.16 -10.95 -1.29
CA ARG A 3 -22.39 -12.39 -1.25
C ARG A 3 -23.41 -12.82 -2.31
N SER A 4 -23.18 -13.98 -2.92
CA SER A 4 -24.07 -14.55 -3.93
C SER A 4 -25.47 -14.73 -3.34
N LYS A 5 -26.51 -14.22 -4.00
CA LYS A 5 -27.91 -14.47 -3.61
C LYS A 5 -28.31 -15.95 -3.76
N PHE A 6 -27.63 -16.65 -4.67
CA PHE A 6 -27.94 -18.04 -5.01
C PHE A 6 -26.89 -19.00 -4.47
N THR A 7 -27.33 -20.13 -3.93
CA THR A 7 -26.46 -21.26 -3.53
C THR A 7 -25.98 -22.06 -4.74
N ALA A 8 -24.95 -22.91 -4.58
CA ALA A 8 -24.44 -23.72 -5.69
C ALA A 8 -25.51 -24.68 -6.26
N LEU A 9 -26.35 -25.24 -5.40
CA LEU A 9 -27.45 -26.13 -5.80
C LEU A 9 -28.56 -25.36 -6.53
N GLU A 10 -28.97 -24.19 -6.05
CA GLU A 10 -29.94 -23.34 -6.76
C GLU A 10 -29.44 -22.94 -8.15
N LYS A 11 -28.14 -22.62 -8.28
CA LYS A 11 -27.52 -22.33 -9.58
C LYS A 11 -27.58 -23.54 -10.51
N LEU A 12 -27.32 -24.75 -9.98
CA LEU A 12 -27.36 -25.98 -10.75
C LEU A 12 -28.78 -26.26 -11.26
N ASN A 13 -29.79 -26.17 -10.39
CA ASN A 13 -31.19 -26.35 -10.78
C ASN A 13 -31.58 -25.36 -11.88
N LEU A 14 -31.22 -24.08 -11.73
CA LEU A 14 -31.50 -23.06 -12.74
C LEU A 14 -30.82 -23.33 -14.08
N LEU A 15 -29.64 -23.97 -14.09
CA LEU A 15 -28.94 -24.37 -15.31
C LEU A 15 -29.60 -25.58 -15.97
N GLU A 16 -30.05 -26.56 -15.19
CA GLU A 16 -30.77 -27.74 -15.68
C GLU A 16 -32.15 -27.37 -16.25
N ASP A 17 -32.91 -26.56 -15.51
CA ASP A 17 -34.20 -26.01 -15.95
C ASP A 17 -34.06 -25.22 -17.24
N TYR A 18 -32.98 -24.44 -17.38
CA TYR A 18 -32.68 -23.71 -18.62
C TYR A 18 -32.51 -24.64 -19.82
N GLN A 19 -31.82 -25.78 -19.66
CA GLN A 19 -31.64 -26.76 -20.74
C GLN A 19 -32.98 -27.32 -21.25
N GLN A 20 -33.96 -27.43 -20.36
CA GLN A 20 -35.31 -27.95 -20.71
C GLN A 20 -36.25 -26.85 -21.23
N SER A 21 -36.01 -25.59 -20.84
CA SER A 21 -36.91 -24.47 -21.15
C SER A 21 -37.02 -24.12 -22.64
N GLY A 22 -35.97 -24.41 -23.44
CA GLY A 22 -35.88 -23.98 -24.84
C GLY A 22 -35.85 -22.46 -25.04
N LEU A 23 -35.76 -21.67 -23.96
CA LEU A 23 -35.78 -20.20 -24.02
C LEU A 23 -34.40 -19.64 -24.39
N PRO A 24 -34.33 -18.45 -25.02
CA PRO A 24 -33.07 -17.74 -25.16
C PRO A 24 -32.50 -17.39 -23.77
N ARG A 25 -31.19 -17.62 -23.58
CA ARG A 25 -30.45 -17.34 -22.34
C ARG A 25 -30.79 -16.00 -21.70
N ALA A 26 -30.82 -14.93 -22.51
CA ALA A 26 -31.07 -13.57 -22.02
C ALA A 26 -32.48 -13.44 -21.41
N THR A 27 -33.47 -14.07 -22.04
CA THR A 27 -34.87 -14.08 -21.59
C THR A 27 -35.01 -14.86 -20.29
N TYR A 28 -34.44 -16.06 -20.24
CA TYR A 28 -34.46 -16.91 -19.05
C TYR A 28 -33.78 -16.22 -17.86
N ALA A 29 -32.55 -15.71 -18.05
CA ALA A 29 -31.82 -15.02 -16.99
C ALA A 29 -32.63 -13.83 -16.41
N ARG A 30 -33.26 -13.03 -17.28
CA ARG A 30 -34.11 -11.90 -16.84
C ARG A 30 -35.33 -12.35 -16.06
N GLN A 31 -36.02 -13.42 -16.47
CA GLN A 31 -37.17 -13.98 -15.75
C GLN A 31 -36.82 -14.38 -14.32
N HIS A 32 -35.60 -14.88 -14.10
CA HIS A 32 -35.10 -15.28 -12.79
C HIS A 32 -34.33 -14.16 -12.04
N GLY A 33 -34.34 -12.91 -12.55
CA GLY A 33 -33.68 -11.78 -11.91
C GLY A 33 -32.13 -11.84 -11.95
N ILE A 34 -31.57 -12.59 -12.91
CA ILE A 34 -30.14 -12.80 -13.09
C ILE A 34 -29.65 -11.98 -14.29
N GLY A 35 -28.52 -11.30 -14.13
CA GLY A 35 -27.87 -10.62 -15.26
C GLY A 35 -27.40 -11.63 -16.31
N GLU A 36 -27.62 -11.36 -17.59
CA GLU A 36 -27.28 -12.28 -18.68
C GLU A 36 -25.81 -12.76 -18.63
N ASN A 37 -24.87 -11.84 -18.39
CA ASN A 37 -23.45 -12.19 -18.31
C ASN A 37 -23.15 -13.04 -17.07
N THR A 38 -23.85 -12.81 -15.96
CA THR A 38 -23.73 -13.64 -14.75
C THR A 38 -24.16 -15.08 -15.03
N PHE A 39 -25.28 -15.25 -15.74
CA PHE A 39 -25.77 -16.56 -16.12
C PHE A 39 -24.83 -17.27 -17.11
N LYS A 40 -24.33 -16.55 -18.13
CA LYS A 40 -23.28 -17.06 -19.04
C LYS A 40 -22.06 -17.56 -18.26
N GLN A 41 -21.59 -16.79 -17.28
CA GLN A 41 -20.44 -17.16 -16.46
C GLN A 41 -20.70 -18.39 -15.57
N TRP A 42 -21.94 -18.61 -15.11
CA TRP A 42 -22.29 -19.85 -14.41
C TRP A 42 -22.21 -21.07 -15.33
N MET A 43 -22.74 -20.96 -16.56
CA MET A 43 -22.66 -22.04 -17.55
C MET A 43 -21.19 -22.43 -17.83
N ILE A 44 -20.33 -21.45 -18.11
CA ILE A 44 -18.91 -21.68 -18.41
C ILE A 44 -18.21 -22.36 -17.22
N ARG A 45 -18.42 -21.85 -16.00
CA ARG A 45 -17.81 -22.42 -14.79
C ARG A 45 -18.32 -23.81 -14.49
N TYR A 46 -19.59 -24.08 -14.74
CA TYR A 46 -20.16 -25.41 -14.57
C TYR A 46 -19.57 -26.41 -15.59
N GLN A 47 -19.43 -25.99 -16.84
CA GLN A 47 -18.78 -26.82 -17.87
C GLN A 47 -17.31 -27.13 -17.55
N ARG A 48 -16.58 -26.16 -16.99
CA ARG A 48 -15.15 -26.31 -16.67
C ARG A 48 -14.89 -27.06 -15.37
N ASP A 49 -15.58 -26.67 -14.29
CA ASP A 49 -15.24 -27.08 -12.91
C ASP A 49 -16.38 -27.89 -12.24
N GLY A 50 -17.46 -28.18 -12.97
CA GLY A 50 -18.66 -28.84 -12.43
C GLY A 50 -19.34 -28.00 -11.34
N ILE A 51 -19.97 -28.67 -10.37
CA ILE A 51 -20.67 -28.02 -9.27
C ILE A 51 -19.75 -27.10 -8.45
N LYS A 52 -18.45 -27.42 -8.36
CA LYS A 52 -17.45 -26.60 -7.65
C LYS A 52 -17.29 -25.21 -8.30
N GLY A 53 -17.48 -25.10 -9.61
CA GLY A 53 -17.45 -23.81 -10.32
C GLY A 53 -18.59 -22.87 -9.95
N LEU A 54 -19.71 -23.42 -9.46
CA LEU A 54 -20.89 -22.67 -9.03
C LEU A 54 -20.82 -22.21 -7.57
N GLU A 55 -19.90 -22.79 -6.79
CA GLU A 55 -19.69 -22.41 -5.40
C GLU A 55 -19.25 -20.95 -5.25
N GLU A 56 -19.65 -20.36 -4.13
CA GLU A 56 -19.15 -19.05 -3.76
C GLU A 56 -17.68 -19.16 -3.35
N ALA A 57 -16.81 -18.42 -4.04
CA ALA A 57 -15.42 -18.36 -3.64
C ALA A 57 -15.29 -17.67 -2.27
N LYS A 58 -14.83 -18.44 -1.29
CA LYS A 58 -14.58 -17.96 0.09
C LYS A 58 -13.28 -17.16 0.21
N LYS A 59 -12.35 -17.32 -0.74
CA LYS A 59 -11.04 -16.67 -0.76
C LYS A 59 -10.75 -16.13 -2.16
N ASN A 60 -9.87 -15.12 -2.24
CA ASN A 60 -9.35 -14.65 -3.51
C ASN A 60 -8.47 -15.73 -4.14
N ILE A 61 -8.58 -15.87 -5.47
CA ILE A 61 -7.72 -16.78 -6.23
C ILE A 61 -6.40 -16.06 -6.47
N HIS A 62 -5.31 -16.72 -6.07
CA HIS A 62 -3.96 -16.26 -6.38
C HIS A 62 -3.47 -16.99 -7.63
N TYR A 63 -3.13 -16.21 -8.65
CA TYR A 63 -2.51 -16.69 -9.88
C TYR A 63 -1.00 -16.50 -9.80
N SER A 64 -0.24 -17.54 -10.15
CA SER A 64 1.22 -17.49 -10.14
C SER A 64 1.75 -16.49 -11.18
N LYS A 65 2.99 -16.03 -11.00
CA LYS A 65 3.61 -15.08 -11.94
C LYS A 65 3.77 -15.71 -13.32
N GLU A 66 4.15 -16.98 -13.35
CA GLU A 66 4.39 -17.77 -14.55
C GLU A 66 3.10 -17.90 -15.36
N LEU A 67 1.96 -18.17 -14.70
CA LEU A 67 0.66 -18.24 -15.35
C LEU A 67 0.25 -16.89 -15.94
N LYS A 68 0.43 -15.80 -15.18
CA LYS A 68 0.13 -14.44 -15.68
C LYS A 68 0.95 -14.11 -16.91
N GLN A 69 2.25 -14.44 -16.89
CA GLN A 69 3.15 -14.25 -18.03
C GLN A 69 2.72 -15.08 -19.25
N ALA A 70 2.40 -16.36 -19.05
CA ALA A 70 1.93 -17.22 -20.12
C ALA A 70 0.68 -16.67 -20.82
N ILE A 71 -0.28 -16.14 -20.05
CA ILE A 71 -1.52 -15.55 -20.59
C ILE A 71 -1.23 -14.28 -21.39
N VAL A 72 -0.34 -13.43 -20.88
CA VAL A 72 0.05 -12.21 -21.60
C VAL A 72 0.75 -12.55 -22.91
N PHE A 73 1.69 -13.49 -22.91
CA PHE A 73 2.36 -13.91 -24.15
C PHE A 73 1.40 -14.57 -25.14
N ALA A 74 0.48 -15.41 -24.67
CA ALA A 74 -0.54 -15.99 -25.52
C ALA A 74 -1.42 -14.92 -26.20
N TYR A 75 -1.78 -13.85 -25.48
CA TYR A 75 -2.48 -12.71 -26.07
C TYR A 75 -1.64 -11.97 -27.11
N LEU A 76 -0.38 -11.67 -26.79
CA LEU A 76 0.53 -10.96 -27.70
C LEU A 76 0.85 -11.77 -28.96
N ASN A 77 0.83 -13.10 -28.87
CA ASN A 77 0.96 -14.02 -30.00
C ASN A 77 -0.33 -14.18 -30.82
N GLY A 78 -1.43 -13.54 -30.41
CA GLY A 78 -2.72 -13.64 -31.09
C GLY A 78 -3.43 -14.99 -30.92
N GLU A 79 -3.15 -15.73 -29.85
CA GLU A 79 -3.72 -17.08 -29.61
C GLU A 79 -5.21 -17.06 -29.23
N GLY A 80 -5.84 -15.89 -29.12
CA GLY A 80 -7.28 -15.76 -28.85
C GLY A 80 -7.66 -14.44 -28.19
N THR A 81 -8.96 -14.28 -27.95
CA THR A 81 -9.51 -13.16 -27.18
C THR A 81 -9.29 -13.34 -25.68
N PHE A 82 -9.57 -12.31 -24.88
CA PHE A 82 -9.49 -12.43 -23.42
C PHE A 82 -10.45 -13.49 -22.84
N ASP A 83 -11.59 -13.71 -23.49
CA ASP A 83 -12.52 -14.77 -23.11
C ASP A 83 -11.90 -16.15 -23.38
N ASP A 84 -11.33 -16.35 -24.57
CA ASP A 84 -10.69 -17.62 -24.94
C ASP A 84 -9.52 -17.95 -24.02
N LEU A 85 -8.71 -16.94 -23.67
CA LEU A 85 -7.60 -17.10 -22.73
C LEU A 85 -8.10 -17.35 -21.30
N ALA A 86 -9.19 -16.74 -20.89
CA ALA A 86 -9.78 -17.00 -19.59
C ALA A 86 -10.26 -18.44 -19.44
N ASP A 87 -10.89 -18.96 -20.50
CA ASP A 87 -11.38 -20.32 -20.53
C ASP A 87 -10.23 -21.33 -20.60
N LYS A 88 -9.23 -21.09 -21.49
CA LYS A 88 -8.03 -21.93 -21.65
C LYS A 88 -7.19 -22.04 -20.38
N TYR A 89 -6.99 -20.92 -19.66
CA TYR A 89 -6.11 -20.87 -18.48
C TYR A 89 -6.87 -20.91 -17.15
N GLY A 90 -8.19 -21.15 -17.17
CA GLY A 90 -8.97 -21.31 -15.94
C GLY A 90 -9.17 -20.02 -15.14
N LEU A 91 -9.14 -18.85 -15.78
CA LEU A 91 -9.42 -17.60 -15.12
C LEU A 91 -10.87 -17.52 -14.68
N ARG A 92 -11.10 -16.86 -13.56
CA ARG A 92 -12.46 -16.68 -13.04
C ARG A 92 -13.19 -15.53 -13.72
N ASN A 93 -12.46 -14.55 -14.23
CA ASN A 93 -12.99 -13.43 -14.98
C ASN A 93 -12.02 -13.05 -16.12
N PRO A 94 -12.49 -12.96 -17.37
CA PRO A 94 -11.67 -12.55 -18.52
C PRO A 94 -11.06 -11.16 -18.38
N THR A 95 -11.69 -10.28 -17.61
CA THR A 95 -11.13 -8.95 -17.27
C THR A 95 -9.75 -9.06 -16.60
N GLN A 96 -9.45 -10.18 -15.92
CA GLN A 96 -8.13 -10.38 -15.30
C GLN A 96 -7.02 -10.50 -16.35
N ALA A 97 -7.27 -11.19 -17.47
CA ALA A 97 -6.31 -11.29 -18.56
C ALA A 97 -6.03 -9.91 -19.17
N LYS A 98 -7.10 -9.11 -19.39
CA LYS A 98 -6.97 -7.73 -19.88
C LYS A 98 -6.10 -6.88 -18.95
N VAL A 99 -6.39 -6.87 -17.64
CA VAL A 99 -5.61 -6.11 -16.66
C VAL A 99 -4.13 -6.51 -16.67
N TRP A 100 -3.81 -7.80 -16.81
CA TRP A 100 -2.42 -8.23 -16.88
C TRP A 100 -1.73 -7.80 -18.17
N VAL A 101 -2.41 -7.84 -19.31
CA VAL A 101 -1.87 -7.31 -20.57
C VAL A 101 -1.61 -5.81 -20.47
N ASP A 102 -2.57 -5.05 -19.92
CA ASP A 102 -2.42 -3.61 -19.70
C ASP A 102 -1.20 -3.30 -18.80
N MET A 103 -1.07 -4.01 -17.67
CA MET A 103 0.08 -3.90 -16.76
C MET A 103 1.42 -4.25 -17.44
N TYR A 104 1.42 -5.24 -18.33
CA TYR A 104 2.63 -5.63 -19.07
C TYR A 104 3.03 -4.55 -20.09
N ASN A 105 2.06 -3.92 -20.74
CA ASN A 105 2.30 -2.89 -21.74
C ASN A 105 2.78 -1.56 -21.11
N GLU A 106 2.29 -1.21 -19.91
CA GLU A 106 2.71 0.01 -19.20
C GLU A 106 4.08 -0.15 -18.52
N ASP A 107 4.24 -1.13 -17.63
CA ASP A 107 5.40 -1.22 -16.72
C ASP A 107 6.24 -2.50 -16.88
N LYS A 108 5.86 -3.42 -17.79
CA LYS A 108 6.47 -4.76 -17.98
C LYS A 108 6.58 -5.63 -16.71
N THR A 109 5.97 -5.23 -15.59
CA THR A 109 6.05 -5.95 -14.30
C THR A 109 4.73 -6.63 -13.95
N LEU A 110 4.64 -7.92 -14.28
CA LEU A 110 3.54 -8.78 -13.83
C LEU A 110 3.82 -9.30 -12.41
N THR A 111 3.59 -8.49 -11.38
CA THR A 111 3.68 -8.96 -10.00
C THR A 111 2.43 -9.74 -9.59
N ALA A 112 2.61 -10.78 -8.76
CA ALA A 112 1.51 -11.61 -8.26
C ALA A 112 0.49 -10.82 -7.40
N SER A 113 0.91 -9.67 -6.85
CA SER A 113 0.18 -8.83 -5.90
C SER A 113 -0.03 -7.42 -6.48
N PRO A 114 -1.17 -6.74 -6.19
CA PRO A 114 -1.29 -5.31 -6.45
C PRO A 114 -0.11 -4.60 -5.78
N PHE A 115 0.52 -3.70 -6.51
CA PHE A 115 1.61 -2.84 -6.07
C PHE A 115 1.09 -1.86 -5.00
N ARG A 116 0.68 -2.37 -3.84
CA ARG A 116 0.74 -1.57 -2.62
C ARG A 116 2.22 -1.31 -2.48
N LYS A 117 2.68 -0.09 -2.80
CA LYS A 117 4.06 0.37 -2.60
C LYS A 117 4.58 -0.36 -1.36
N GLN A 118 5.36 -1.41 -1.57
CA GLN A 118 5.96 -2.12 -0.45
C GLN A 118 6.98 -1.11 0.02
N VAL A 119 6.60 -0.33 1.03
CA VAL A 119 7.54 0.48 1.78
C VAL A 119 8.64 -0.51 2.15
N PRO A 120 9.87 -0.32 1.65
CA PRO A 120 10.92 -1.31 1.87
C PRO A 120 10.97 -1.58 3.37
N ASN A 121 11.00 -2.84 3.77
CA ASN A 121 11.04 -3.22 5.18
C ASN A 121 12.44 -2.91 5.70
N MET A 122 12.75 -1.62 5.80
CA MET A 122 14.02 -1.10 6.29
C MET A 122 13.95 -1.13 7.80
N ARG A 123 14.17 -2.32 8.37
CA ARG A 123 14.62 -2.45 9.75
C ARG A 123 16.08 -1.96 9.84
N LYS A 124 16.37 -0.73 9.39
CA LYS A 124 17.60 -0.06 9.78
C LYS A 124 17.47 0.20 11.29
N LYS A 125 18.44 -0.27 12.08
CA LYS A 125 18.56 0.15 13.47
C LYS A 125 18.82 1.64 13.44
N THR A 126 17.91 2.42 14.01
CA THR A 126 18.01 3.88 14.04
C THR A 126 18.40 4.30 15.44
N THR A 127 19.43 5.15 15.55
CA THR A 127 19.86 5.68 16.84
C THR A 127 18.89 6.76 17.31
N PHE A 128 18.95 7.11 18.59
CA PHE A 128 18.18 8.22 19.14
C PHE A 128 18.51 9.54 18.44
N GLU A 129 19.79 9.76 18.12
CA GLU A 129 20.28 10.94 17.41
C GLU A 129 19.73 11.04 15.99
N GLU A 130 19.77 9.94 15.22
CA GLU A 130 19.18 9.91 13.87
C GLU A 130 17.68 10.25 13.90
N ARG A 131 16.95 9.89 14.97
CA ARG A 131 15.52 10.24 15.11
C ARG A 131 15.32 11.72 15.38
N ILE A 132 16.20 12.35 16.16
CA ILE A 132 16.17 13.79 16.41
C ILE A 132 16.44 14.55 15.10
N GLU A 133 17.47 14.15 14.35
CA GLU A 133 17.80 14.76 13.05
C GLU A 133 16.62 14.70 12.08
N VAL A 134 15.92 13.57 12.02
CA VAL A 134 14.71 13.42 11.17
C VAL A 134 13.61 14.39 11.61
N VAL A 135 13.40 14.56 12.91
CA VAL A 135 12.40 15.50 13.42
C VAL A 135 12.78 16.93 13.09
N GLU A 136 14.03 17.33 13.33
CA GLU A 136 14.53 18.67 12.97
C GLU A 136 14.46 18.93 11.46
N TYR A 137 14.75 17.92 10.64
CA TYR A 137 14.64 18.02 9.19
C TYR A 137 13.20 18.35 8.75
N VAL A 138 12.19 17.77 9.39
CA VAL A 138 10.79 18.06 9.08
C VAL A 138 10.31 19.38 9.72
N THR A 139 10.68 19.66 10.97
CA THR A 139 10.14 20.80 11.73
C THR A 139 10.86 22.12 11.44
N LYS A 140 12.19 22.10 11.36
CA LYS A 140 13.02 23.30 11.14
C LYS A 140 13.11 23.68 9.67
N HIS A 141 13.29 22.68 8.80
CA HIS A 141 13.49 22.91 7.37
C HIS A 141 12.17 22.79 6.56
N LYS A 142 11.04 22.48 7.24
CA LYS A 142 9.69 22.35 6.65
C LYS A 142 9.57 21.32 5.52
N HIS A 143 10.44 20.31 5.52
CA HIS A 143 10.39 19.23 4.54
C HIS A 143 9.16 18.33 4.72
N SER A 144 8.73 17.72 3.62
CA SER A 144 7.64 16.73 3.67
C SER A 144 8.12 15.42 4.34
N TYR A 145 7.20 14.66 4.95
CA TYR A 145 7.54 13.35 5.53
C TYR A 145 8.04 12.35 4.47
N THR A 146 7.65 12.55 3.20
CA THR A 146 8.16 11.78 2.05
C THR A 146 9.62 12.12 1.76
N GLU A 147 9.99 13.40 1.75
CA GLU A 147 11.38 13.83 1.59
C GLU A 147 12.26 13.31 2.74
N ALA A 148 11.77 13.39 3.98
CA ALA A 148 12.49 12.86 5.14
C ALA A 148 12.68 11.33 5.07
N ALA A 149 11.67 10.60 4.58
CA ALA A 149 11.76 9.15 4.40
C ALA A 149 12.83 8.75 3.38
N GLU A 150 12.90 9.48 2.26
CA GLU A 150 13.91 9.26 1.22
C GLU A 150 15.31 9.65 1.70
N HIS A 151 15.46 10.83 2.31
CA HIS A 151 16.74 11.37 2.79
C HIS A 151 17.40 10.47 3.84
N PHE A 152 16.62 10.01 4.83
CA PHE A 152 17.15 9.21 5.94
C PHE A 152 17.00 7.69 5.73
N GLN A 153 16.50 7.26 4.56
CA GLN A 153 16.29 5.84 4.24
C GLN A 153 15.43 5.13 5.31
N ILE A 154 14.35 5.79 5.74
CA ILE A 154 13.39 5.30 6.75
C ILE A 154 12.00 5.21 6.15
N SER A 155 11.07 4.52 6.82
CA SER A 155 9.68 4.54 6.37
C SER A 155 9.01 5.90 6.61
N TYR A 156 8.11 6.28 5.70
CA TYR A 156 7.22 7.42 5.87
C TYR A 156 6.51 7.40 7.24
N GLN A 157 6.08 6.23 7.69
CA GLN A 157 5.39 6.07 8.97
C GLN A 157 6.31 6.32 10.17
N GLN A 158 7.60 5.95 10.10
CA GLN A 158 8.59 6.28 11.12
C GLN A 158 8.81 7.79 11.20
N ALA A 159 9.09 8.44 10.07
CA ALA A 159 9.29 9.89 10.02
C ALA A 159 8.10 10.65 10.63
N ARG A 160 6.87 10.29 10.21
CA ARG A 160 5.64 10.88 10.75
C ARG A 160 5.47 10.59 12.24
N SER A 161 5.67 9.35 12.68
CA SER A 161 5.47 8.96 14.08
C SER A 161 6.46 9.66 15.02
N TRP A 162 7.72 9.84 14.62
CA TRP A 162 8.71 10.54 15.41
C TRP A 162 8.38 12.02 15.55
N VAL A 163 8.01 12.69 14.45
CA VAL A 163 7.61 14.11 14.52
C VAL A 163 6.39 14.32 15.43
N LEU A 164 5.41 13.42 15.38
CA LEU A 164 4.24 13.49 16.27
C LEU A 164 4.62 13.28 17.74
N LYS A 165 5.45 12.27 18.03
CA LYS A 165 5.93 12.01 19.40
C LYS A 165 6.73 13.18 19.95
N ALA A 166 7.60 13.78 19.14
CA ALA A 166 8.40 14.92 19.56
C ALA A 166 7.55 16.18 19.81
N LYS A 167 6.44 16.35 19.09
CA LYS A 167 5.48 17.44 19.34
C LYS A 167 4.69 17.26 20.64
N ASP A 168 4.37 16.02 21.00
CA ASP A 168 3.53 15.69 22.16
C ASP A 168 4.34 15.59 23.46
N GLY A 169 5.52 14.98 23.42
CA GLY A 169 6.36 14.69 24.59
C GLY A 169 7.83 15.11 24.46
N GLY A 170 8.16 16.00 23.53
CA GLY A 170 9.53 16.45 23.30
C GLY A 170 10.44 15.35 22.71
N TYR A 171 11.72 15.68 22.49
CA TYR A 171 12.68 14.73 21.91
C TYR A 171 12.90 13.49 22.77
N GLU A 172 12.69 13.56 24.09
CA GLU A 172 12.78 12.43 25.03
C GLU A 172 11.80 11.29 24.67
N ALA A 173 10.64 11.62 24.08
CA ALA A 173 9.68 10.63 23.61
C ALA A 173 10.15 9.81 22.39
N LEU A 174 11.31 10.15 21.79
CA LEU A 174 11.91 9.41 20.67
C LEU A 174 12.83 8.26 21.09
N VAL A 175 13.14 8.13 22.39
CA VAL A 175 13.96 7.03 22.92
C VAL A 175 13.24 5.71 22.67
N ASP A 176 13.98 4.70 22.18
CA ASP A 176 13.43 3.37 21.91
C ASP A 176 13.26 2.56 23.20
N ASN A 177 12.12 2.69 23.86
CA ASN A 177 11.82 1.94 25.09
C ASN A 177 11.13 0.59 24.82
N ARG A 178 11.25 0.03 23.62
CA ARG A 178 10.64 -1.28 23.32
C ARG A 178 11.41 -2.41 24.03
N GLY A 179 10.85 -2.90 25.13
CA GLY A 179 11.32 -4.09 25.84
C GLY A 179 12.37 -3.84 26.94
N HIS A 180 12.84 -2.61 27.12
CA HIS A 180 13.66 -2.21 28.26
C HIS A 180 13.26 -0.78 28.66
N HIS A 181 12.68 -0.63 29.85
CA HIS A 181 12.63 0.66 30.54
C HIS A 181 13.92 0.78 31.36
N LYS A 182 14.74 1.80 31.10
CA LYS A 182 15.73 2.26 32.07
C LYS A 182 15.15 3.45 32.82
N ASP A 183 15.29 3.41 34.13
CA ASP A 183 14.82 4.44 35.05
C ASP A 183 15.72 5.70 34.96
N GLU A 184 15.20 6.88 35.29
CA GLU A 184 15.92 8.18 35.18
C GLU A 184 17.23 8.22 35.99
N SER A 185 17.31 7.36 37.00
CA SER A 185 18.49 7.16 37.85
C SER A 185 19.67 6.46 37.14
N GLU A 186 19.46 5.85 35.96
CA GLU A 186 20.50 5.17 35.19
C GLU A 186 21.11 6.02 34.05
N LEU A 187 20.69 7.28 33.91
CA LEU A 187 21.31 8.21 32.95
C LEU A 187 22.77 8.45 33.34
N THR A 188 23.69 7.99 32.49
CA THR A 188 25.13 8.21 32.64
C THR A 188 25.42 9.71 32.69
N GLU A 189 26.41 10.14 33.47
CA GLU A 189 26.80 11.56 33.53
C GLU A 189 27.13 12.15 32.15
N LEU A 190 27.65 11.31 31.25
CA LEU A 190 27.93 11.65 29.86
C LEU A 190 26.65 12.02 29.08
N ASP A 191 25.54 11.32 29.31
CA ASP A 191 24.28 11.56 28.60
C ASP A 191 23.65 12.89 29.03
N LYS A 192 23.68 13.17 30.34
CA LYS A 192 23.26 14.46 30.90
C LYS A 192 24.14 15.61 30.40
N ALA A 193 25.46 15.38 30.32
CA ALA A 193 26.40 16.37 29.80
C ALA A 193 26.15 16.68 28.32
N ASN A 194 25.96 15.65 27.48
CA ASN A 194 25.67 15.83 26.06
C ASN A 194 24.34 16.56 25.81
N LEU A 195 23.31 16.25 26.61
CA LEU A 195 22.04 16.99 26.58
C LEU A 195 22.23 18.47 26.94
N ARG A 196 23.03 18.74 27.97
CA ARG A 196 23.30 20.12 28.39
C ARG A 196 24.10 20.90 27.36
N ILE A 197 25.10 20.27 26.74
CA ILE A 197 25.88 20.86 25.65
C ILE A 197 24.97 21.27 24.51
N ARG A 198 24.05 20.40 24.08
CA ARG A 198 23.11 20.72 22.99
C ARG A 198 22.18 21.88 23.31
N GLN A 199 21.63 21.93 24.52
CA GLN A 199 20.81 23.06 24.97
C GLN A 199 21.60 24.38 24.93
N LEU A 200 22.84 24.37 25.43
CA LEU A 200 23.70 25.54 25.43
C LEU A 200 24.06 25.98 24.01
N GLU A 201 24.33 25.05 23.09
CA GLU A 201 24.61 25.36 21.69
C GLU A 201 23.42 26.01 20.98
N THR A 202 22.19 25.57 21.28
CA THR A 202 20.98 26.21 20.74
C THR A 202 20.79 27.62 21.29
N GLU A 203 20.95 27.83 22.60
CA GLU A 203 20.85 29.15 23.21
C GLU A 203 21.92 30.11 22.67
N LEU A 204 23.12 29.61 22.39
CA LEU A 204 24.22 30.41 21.85
C LEU A 204 23.91 30.88 20.43
N LYS A 205 23.41 30.00 19.57
CA LYS A 205 22.99 30.36 18.20
C LYS A 205 21.87 31.40 18.19
N ASP A 206 20.90 31.29 19.10
CA ASP A 206 19.81 32.26 19.21
C ASP A 206 20.33 33.64 19.66
N LYS A 207 21.27 33.68 20.61
CA LYS A 207 21.93 34.92 21.04
C LYS A 207 22.74 35.56 19.90
N GLU A 208 23.49 34.76 19.15
CA GLU A 208 24.24 35.24 17.98
C GLU A 208 23.32 35.86 16.92
N LEU A 209 22.17 35.24 16.67
CA LEU A 209 21.18 35.77 15.72
C LEU A 209 20.63 37.13 16.19
N VAL A 210 20.31 37.25 17.48
CA VAL A 210 19.85 38.53 18.08
C VAL A 210 20.93 39.60 17.99
N GLU A 211 22.19 39.27 18.25
CA GLU A 211 23.31 40.20 18.11
C GLU A 211 23.52 40.66 16.66
N GLN A 212 23.44 39.73 15.70
CA GLN A 212 23.52 40.06 14.27
C GLN A 212 22.38 41.00 13.87
N PHE A 213 21.17 40.74 14.35
CA PHE A 213 20.02 41.61 14.10
C PHE A 213 20.21 43.01 14.69
N ALA A 214 20.69 43.11 15.94
CA ALA A 214 20.97 44.38 16.60
C ALA A 214 22.04 45.20 15.87
N LYS A 215 23.13 44.56 15.42
CA LYS A 215 24.17 45.21 14.61
C LYS A 215 23.61 45.78 13.30
N LYS A 216 22.78 44.99 12.60
CA LYS A 216 22.14 45.41 11.35
C LYS A 216 21.14 46.57 11.55
N LEU A 217 20.41 46.57 12.68
CA LEU A 217 19.50 47.67 13.03
C LEU A 217 20.28 48.98 13.28
N LEU A 218 21.41 48.91 13.99
CA LEU A 218 22.27 50.07 14.23
C LEU A 218 22.90 50.61 12.93
N GLU A 219 23.31 49.73 12.01
CA GLU A 219 23.81 50.15 10.69
C GLU A 219 22.75 50.91 9.90
N LEU A 220 21.49 50.46 9.92
CA LEU A 220 20.39 51.14 9.24
C LEU A 220 20.08 52.50 9.87
N GLN A 221 20.10 52.61 11.21
CA GLN A 221 19.88 53.88 11.93
C GLN A 221 21.00 54.91 11.73
N ARG A 222 22.22 54.48 11.40
CA ARG A 222 23.35 55.38 11.09
C ARG A 222 23.37 55.84 9.63
N ARG A 223 22.58 55.20 8.77
CA ARG A 223 22.59 55.39 7.30
C ARG A 223 21.37 56.16 6.79
N GLY A 224 20.36 56.38 7.63
CA GLY A 224 19.27 57.34 7.41
C GLY A 224 19.54 58.63 8.19
#